data_AF-A0A661QF75-F1
#
_entry.id   AF-A0A661QF75-F1
#
_cell.length_a   1.000
_cell.length_b   1.000
_cell.length_c   1.000
_cell.angle_alpha   90.00
_cell.angle_beta   90.00
_cell.angle_gamma   90.00
#
_symmetry.space_group_name_H-M   'P 1'
#
loop_
_entity.id
_entity.type
_entity.pdbx_description
1 polymer ?
#
loop_
_entity_poly.entity_id
_entity_poly.type
_entity_poly.pdbx_seq_one_letter_code
_entity_poly.pdbx_strand_id
1 'polypeptide(L)' 'GVMLMARAGYDPRVALSFWERMSKAGRKRPLEFLSTHPAPKTRIRNLKVYIQEALPYYKKEKPL' A
#
# COMPACT_ATOMS: atom_id res chain seq x y z
N GLY A 1 -6.05 -1.94 -5.00
CA GLY A 1 -5.20 -0.75 -4.80
C GLY A 1 -3.95 -0.82 -5.65
N VAL A 2 -2.86 -1.37 -5.12
CA VAL A 2 -1.55 -1.43 -5.81
C VAL A 2 -1.58 -2.14 -7.18
N MET A 3 -2.44 -3.14 -7.31
CA MET A 3 -2.68 -3.86 -8.55
C MET A 3 -3.33 -2.99 -9.65
N LEU A 4 -4.18 -2.03 -9.26
CA LEU A 4 -4.76 -1.04 -10.16
C LEU A 4 -3.73 0.05 -10.49
N MET A 5 -2.93 0.49 -9.50
CA MET A 5 -1.84 1.44 -9.72
C MET A 5 -0.88 0.93 -10.79
N ALA A 6 -0.41 -0.32 -10.65
CA ALA A 6 0.50 -0.95 -11.59
C ALA A 6 -0.09 -1.00 -13.02
N ARG A 7 -1.34 -1.46 -13.17
CA ARG A 7 -2.03 -1.48 -14.48
C ARG A 7 -2.24 -0.10 -15.08
N ALA A 8 -2.37 0.93 -14.25
CA ALA A 8 -2.50 2.32 -14.68
C ALA A 8 -1.13 3.02 -14.90
N GLY A 9 -0.01 2.29 -14.87
CA GLY A 9 1.33 2.83 -15.10
C GLY A 9 1.96 3.56 -13.90
N TYR A 10 1.31 3.55 -12.73
CA TYR A 10 1.86 4.11 -11.50
C TYR A 10 2.69 3.08 -10.75
N ASP A 11 3.84 3.50 -10.21
CA ASP A 11 4.69 2.64 -9.41
C ASP A 11 3.97 2.18 -8.12
N PRO A 12 3.66 0.88 -7.95
CA PRO A 12 2.94 0.39 -6.78
C PRO A 12 3.76 0.49 -5.49
N ARG A 13 5.09 0.61 -5.56
CA ARG A 13 5.99 0.69 -4.40
C ARG A 13 5.79 1.97 -3.59
N VAL A 14 5.29 3.04 -4.22
CA VAL A 14 5.06 4.34 -3.59
C VAL A 14 4.01 4.25 -2.47
N ALA A 15 3.11 3.26 -2.55
CA ALA A 15 2.10 3.00 -1.53
C ALA A 15 2.71 2.69 -0.15
N LEU A 16 3.89 2.06 -0.07
CA LEU A 16 4.56 1.78 1.20
C LEU A 16 4.87 3.07 1.97
N SER A 17 5.49 4.03 1.29
CA SER A 17 5.87 5.31 1.89
C SER A 17 4.65 6.08 2.41
N PHE A 18 3.53 6.03 1.69
CA PHE A 18 2.28 6.65 2.10
C PHE A 18 1.73 6.03 3.40
N TRP A 19 1.69 4.69 3.47
CA TRP A 19 1.20 3.98 4.64
C TRP A 19 2.15 4.06 5.84
N GLU A 20 3.46 4.19 5.63
CA GLU A 20 4.42 4.49 6.69
C GLU A 20 4.18 5.86 7.31
N ARG A 21 3.95 6.90 6.49
CA ARG A 21 3.60 8.24 6.99
C ARG A 21 2.28 8.20 7.78
N MET A 22 1.28 7.48 7.28
CA MET A 22 0.00 7.33 7.96
C MET A 22 0.09 6.51 9.26
N SER A 23 1.02 5.55 9.32
CA SER A 23 1.33 4.81 10.54
C SER A 23 1.89 5.75 11.61
N LYS A 24 2.77 6.68 11.23
CA LYS A 24 3.39 7.66 12.14
C LYS A 24 2.40 8.76 12.59
N ALA A 25 1.47 9.17 11.71
CA ALA A 25 0.48 10.20 12.02
C ALA A 25 -0.68 9.73 12.91
N GLY A 26 -0.88 8.41 13.05
CA GLY A 26 -1.98 7.88 13.85
C GLY A 26 -1.78 8.05 15.36
N ARG A 27 -2.78 8.61 16.05
CA ARG A 27 -2.87 8.61 17.53
C ARG A 27 -3.18 7.20 18.07
N LYS A 28 -3.34 7.06 19.40
CA LYS A 28 -3.77 5.80 20.07
C LYS A 28 -4.86 5.13 19.25
N ARG A 29 -4.56 3.94 18.73
CA ARG A 29 -5.50 3.13 17.95
C ARG A 29 -6.14 2.08 18.86
N PRO A 30 -7.45 1.81 18.73
CA PRO A 30 -8.05 0.64 19.34
C PRO A 30 -7.36 -0.63 18.84
N LEU A 31 -7.48 -1.72 19.60
CA LEU A 31 -6.98 -3.03 19.18
C LEU A 31 -7.60 -3.39 17.82
N GLU A 32 -6.80 -3.99 16.93
CA GLU A 32 -7.20 -4.29 15.55
C GLU A 32 -8.46 -5.18 15.51
N PHE A 33 -8.59 -6.12 16.45
CA PHE A 33 -9.78 -6.98 16.59
C PHE A 33 -11.08 -6.20 16.84
N LEU A 34 -11.00 -5.02 17.46
CA LEU A 34 -12.16 -4.16 17.74
C LEU A 34 -12.36 -3.09 16.66
N SER A 35 -11.59 -3.12 15.56
CA SER A 35 -11.60 -2.13 14.50
C SER A 35 -12.17 -2.70 13.20
N THR A 36 -12.94 -1.90 12.45
CA THR A 36 -13.41 -2.25 11.09
C THR A 36 -12.32 -2.10 10.01
N HIS A 37 -11.13 -1.65 10.41
CA HIS A 37 -10.00 -1.45 9.52
C HIS A 37 -8.71 -2.02 10.12
N PRO A 38 -7.87 -2.70 9.31
CA PRO A 38 -6.62 -3.25 9.79
C PRO A 38 -5.66 -2.17 10.27
N ALA A 39 -4.83 -2.53 11.24
CA ALA A 39 -3.79 -1.65 11.75
C ALA A 39 -2.77 -1.32 10.64
N PRO A 40 -2.10 -0.15 10.67
CA PRO A 40 -1.14 0.22 9.65
C PRO A 40 -0.03 -0.80 9.46
N LYS A 41 0.46 -1.41 10.55
CA LYS A 41 1.51 -2.44 10.48
C LYS A 41 1.04 -3.66 9.71
N THR A 42 -0.18 -4.14 9.98
CA THR A 42 -0.81 -5.26 9.25
C THR A 42 -1.01 -4.89 7.79
N ARG A 43 -1.50 -3.68 7.51
CA ARG A 43 -1.68 -3.16 6.16
C ARG A 43 -0.36 -3.06 5.39
N ILE A 44 0.70 -2.54 5.99
CA ILE A 44 2.04 -2.44 5.37
C ILE A 44 2.59 -3.83 5.05
N ARG A 45 2.41 -4.80 5.95
CA ARG A 45 2.82 -6.19 5.70
C ARG A 45 2.12 -6.77 4.48
N ASN A 46 0.80 -6.63 4.41
CA ASN A 46 0.01 -7.13 3.28
C ASN A 46 0.35 -6.40 1.97
N LEU A 47 0.57 -5.07 2.04
CA LEU A 47 1.00 -4.28 0.89
C LEU A 47 2.30 -4.77 0.29
N LYS A 48 3.28 -5.20 1.10
CA LYS A 48 4.53 -5.77 0.56
C LYS A 48 4.25 -6.98 -0.33
N VAL A 49 3.34 -7.88 0.09
CA VAL A 49 2.93 -9.05 -0.70
C VAL A 49 2.23 -8.62 -1.98
N TYR A 50 1.19 -7.79 -1.87
CA TYR A 50 0.42 -7.35 -3.05
C TYR A 50 1.24 -6.52 -4.04
N ILE A 51 2.26 -5.80 -3.57
CA ILE A 51 3.18 -5.08 -4.45
C ILE A 51 3.99 -6.08 -5.28
N GLN A 52 4.51 -7.15 -4.68
CA GLN A 52 5.23 -8.18 -5.44
C GLN A 52 4.35 -8.79 -6.54
N GLU A 53 3.08 -9.07 -6.23
CA GLU A 53 2.10 -9.55 -7.20
C GLU A 53 1.76 -8.51 -8.28
N ALA A 54 1.81 -7.21 -7.94
CA ALA A 54 1.49 -6.11 -8.85
C ALA A 54 2.65 -5.73 -9.78
N LEU A 55 3.91 -5.95 -9.38
CA LEU A 55 5.10 -5.55 -10.13
C LEU A 55 5.12 -6.05 -11.60
N PRO A 56 4.70 -7.28 -11.94
CA PRO A 56 4.63 -7.73 -13.33
C PRO A 56 3.69 -6.91 -14.22
N TYR A 57 2.68 -6.25 -13.64
CA TYR A 57 1.74 -5.40 -14.37
C TYR A 57 2.19 -3.95 -14.47
N TYR A 58 3.21 -3.56 -13.70
CA TYR A 58 3.76 -2.22 -13.73
C TYR A 58 4.64 -2.07 -14.97
N LYS A 59 4.07 -1.48 -16.02
CA LYS A 59 4.81 -0.99 -17.17
C LYS A 59 5.09 0.48 -16.93
N LYS A 60 6.37 0.84 -16.75
CA LYS A 60 6.79 2.24 -16.75
C LYS A 60 6.68 2.75 -18.18
N GLU A 61 5.47 3.07 -18.61
CA GLU A 61 5.29 3.80 -19.86
C GLU A 61 5.98 5.17 -19.69
N LYS A 62 6.82 5.53 -20.66
CA LYS A 62 7.37 6.88 -20.71
C LYS A 62 6.16 7.82 -20.89
N PRO A 63 5.91 8.78 -19.99
CA PRO A 63 4.94 9.82 -20.31
C PRO A 63 5.40 10.50 -21.60
N LEU A 64 4.49 10.59 -22.57
CA LEU A 64 4.64 11.35 -23.81
C LEU A 64 5.00 12.81 -23.51
#